data_AF-A0A2S6VGT5-F1
#
_entry.id   AF-A0A2S6VGT5-F1
#
_cell.length_a   1.000
_cell.length_b   1.000
_cell.length_c   1.000
_cell.angle_alpha   90.00
_cell.angle_beta   90.00
_cell.angle_gamma   90.00
#
_symmetry.space_group_name_H-M   'P 1'
#
loop_
_entity.id
_entity.type
_entity.pdbx_description
1 polymer ?
#
loop_
_entity_poly.entity_id
_entity_poly.type
_entity_poly.pdbx_seq_one_letter_code
_entity_poly.pdbx_strand_id
1 'polypeptide(L)'
;MTPSLSLAPRYRLDDESPWLLGIDPARHYWITVNGDAQTNAVAIPGLVVSSLSEFKQTIRQFRALQPQQQMQITRTASSFTIHCINSNCYAVEVDGEAIPVWHLFDKESLESLLMSAHPDWQCAERDVDLGRQMLMRSLAQSLVA
;
A
#
# COMPACT_ATOMS: atom_id res chain seq x y z
N MET A 1 8.17 -20.96 17.90
CA MET A 1 7.15 -21.04 16.84
C MET A 1 7.45 -19.91 15.88
N THR A 2 7.87 -20.22 14.65
CA THR A 2 8.10 -19.20 13.61
C THR A 2 6.73 -18.70 13.15
N PRO A 3 6.45 -17.39 13.18
CA PRO A 3 5.20 -16.88 12.65
C PRO A 3 5.10 -17.27 11.17
N SER A 4 3.95 -17.82 10.78
CA SER A 4 3.66 -18.13 9.38
C SER A 4 3.57 -16.82 8.60
N LEU A 5 4.48 -16.64 7.64
CA LEU A 5 4.44 -15.50 6.73
C LEU A 5 3.24 -15.68 5.80
N SER A 6 2.15 -14.93 6.04
CA SER A 6 1.02 -14.87 5.13
C SER A 6 1.43 -14.03 3.92
N LEU A 7 1.76 -14.71 2.82
CA LEU A 7 2.09 -14.08 1.55
C LEU A 7 0.79 -13.77 0.80
N ALA A 8 0.48 -12.48 0.62
CA ALA A 8 -0.54 -12.06 -0.32
C ALA A 8 -0.04 -12.26 -1.78
N PRO A 9 -0.94 -12.48 -2.75
CA PRO A 9 -0.58 -12.51 -4.16
C PRO A 9 0.14 -11.22 -4.57
N ARG A 10 1.04 -11.34 -5.55
CA ARG A 10 1.85 -10.23 -6.04
C ARG A 10 1.02 -9.36 -6.99
N TYR A 11 0.82 -8.11 -6.61
CA TYR A 11 0.08 -7.11 -7.36
C TYR A 11 0.88 -6.56 -8.55
N ARG A 12 0.27 -6.54 -9.74
CA ARG A 12 0.85 -6.02 -10.98
C ARG A 12 -0.12 -5.08 -11.70
N LEU A 13 0.38 -4.06 -12.41
CA LEU A 13 -0.48 -3.14 -13.16
C LEU A 13 -1.25 -3.82 -14.31
N ASP A 14 -0.66 -4.84 -14.91
CA ASP A 14 -1.23 -5.59 -16.04
C ASP A 14 -2.14 -6.75 -15.59
N ASP A 15 -2.52 -6.83 -14.32
CA ASP A 15 -3.38 -7.91 -13.84
C ASP A 15 -4.79 -7.81 -14.46
N GLU A 16 -5.33 -8.94 -14.94
CA GLU A 16 -6.66 -9.01 -15.56
C GLU A 16 -7.80 -8.62 -14.59
N SER A 17 -7.54 -8.74 -13.29
CA SER A 17 -8.46 -8.33 -12.22
C SER A 17 -7.88 -7.12 -11.47
N PRO A 18 -8.58 -5.97 -11.44
CA PRO A 18 -8.06 -4.77 -10.78
C PRO A 18 -8.07 -4.96 -9.26
N TRP A 19 -6.88 -5.12 -8.69
CA TRP A 19 -6.70 -5.23 -7.24
C TRP A 19 -6.71 -3.88 -6.52
N LEU A 20 -6.44 -2.77 -7.23
CA LEU A 20 -6.46 -1.42 -6.68
C LEU A 20 -7.88 -0.82 -6.82
N LEU A 21 -8.52 -0.57 -5.69
CA LEU A 21 -9.83 0.09 -5.65
C LEU A 21 -9.69 1.61 -5.87
N GLY A 22 -8.67 2.21 -5.26
CA GLY A 22 -8.41 3.65 -5.35
C GLY A 22 -7.41 4.14 -4.31
N ILE A 23 -7.11 5.43 -4.37
CA ILE A 23 -6.21 6.10 -3.44
C ILE A 23 -6.97 7.21 -2.74
N ASP A 24 -7.12 7.12 -1.41
CA ASP A 24 -7.88 8.12 -0.66
C ASP A 24 -7.10 9.44 -0.45
N PRO A 25 -7.74 10.52 0.03
CA PRO A 25 -7.05 11.79 0.30
C PRO A 25 -5.93 11.70 1.36
N ALA A 26 -5.98 10.70 2.24
CA ALA A 26 -4.93 10.44 3.22
C ALA A 26 -3.79 9.56 2.65
N ARG A 27 -3.82 9.29 1.34
CA ARG A 27 -2.85 8.46 0.62
C ARG A 27 -2.76 7.06 1.20
N HIS A 28 -3.89 6.45 1.52
CA HIS A 28 -3.97 5.00 1.65
C HIS A 28 -4.32 4.39 0.30
N TYR A 29 -3.63 3.33 -0.06
CA TYR A 29 -3.93 2.51 -1.23
C TYR A 29 -4.91 1.43 -0.80
N TRP A 30 -6.14 1.53 -1.26
CA TRP A 30 -7.19 0.57 -0.92
C TRP A 30 -7.16 -0.57 -1.92
N ILE A 31 -6.89 -1.77 -1.43
CA ILE A 31 -6.67 -2.94 -2.28
C ILE A 31 -7.57 -4.11 -1.91
N THR A 32 -8.00 -4.89 -2.90
CA THR A 32 -8.66 -6.19 -2.67
C THR A 32 -7.60 -7.28 -2.59
N VAL A 33 -7.61 -8.04 -1.49
CA VAL A 33 -6.73 -9.21 -1.35
C VAL A 33 -7.35 -10.39 -2.08
N ASN A 34 -6.54 -11.15 -2.83
CA ASN A 34 -6.97 -12.34 -3.58
C ASN A 34 -8.03 -12.10 -4.68
N GLY A 35 -8.19 -10.86 -5.15
CA GLY A 35 -9.14 -10.52 -6.22
C GLY A 35 -10.62 -10.75 -5.85
N ASP A 36 -10.91 -11.00 -4.57
CA ASP A 36 -12.27 -11.19 -4.10
C ASP A 36 -12.88 -9.85 -3.69
N ALA A 37 -13.86 -9.40 -4.47
CA ALA A 37 -14.61 -8.18 -4.19
C ALA A 37 -15.49 -8.28 -2.93
N GLN A 38 -15.72 -9.49 -2.41
CA GLN A 38 -16.43 -9.74 -1.15
C GLN A 38 -15.49 -9.69 0.07
N THR A 39 -14.18 -9.84 -0.15
CA THR A 39 -13.18 -9.69 0.90
C THR A 39 -12.98 -8.21 1.20
N ASN A 40 -12.76 -7.89 2.48
CA ASN A 40 -12.52 -6.52 2.92
C ASN A 40 -11.32 -5.90 2.21
N ALA A 41 -11.52 -4.68 1.73
CA ALA A 41 -10.43 -3.86 1.24
C ALA A 41 -9.42 -3.62 2.36
N VAL A 42 -8.15 -3.80 2.06
CA VAL A 42 -7.05 -3.50 2.98
C VAL A 42 -6.47 -2.14 2.63
N ALA A 43 -6.25 -1.32 3.65
CA ALA A 43 -5.55 -0.05 3.51
C ALA A 43 -4.05 -0.26 3.63
N ILE A 44 -3.32 -0.05 2.54
CA ILE A 44 -1.86 0.03 2.57
C ILE A 44 -1.47 1.50 2.76
N PRO A 45 -0.67 1.84 3.79
CA PRO A 45 -0.19 3.20 3.95
C PRO A 45 0.72 3.58 2.77
N GLY A 46 0.40 4.69 2.12
CA GLY A 46 1.21 5.25 1.04
C GLY A 46 2.27 6.25 1.48
N LEU A 47 3.06 6.73 0.53
CA LEU A 47 4.03 7.78 0.79
C LEU A 47 3.34 9.14 0.97
N VAL A 48 3.72 9.86 2.03
CA VAL A 48 3.35 11.27 2.26
C VAL A 48 4.64 12.06 2.33
N VAL A 49 4.68 13.22 1.66
CA VAL A 49 5.85 14.09 1.59
C VAL A 49 5.42 15.53 1.80
N SER A 50 6.29 16.32 2.41
CA SER A 50 6.09 17.74 2.69
C SER A 50 6.65 18.63 1.57
N SER A 51 7.47 18.09 0.67
CA SER A 51 8.08 18.85 -0.42
C SER A 51 8.40 18.00 -1.65
N LEU A 52 8.54 18.66 -2.81
CA LEU A 52 9.02 18.03 -4.03
C LEU A 52 10.45 17.47 -3.92
N SER A 53 11.30 18.10 -3.11
CA SER A 53 12.67 17.64 -2.86
C SER A 53 12.68 16.32 -2.10
N GLU A 54 11.87 16.23 -1.05
CA GLU A 54 11.66 15.00 -0.28
C GLU A 54 11.10 13.90 -1.17
N PHE A 55 10.07 14.20 -1.97
CA PHE A 55 9.53 13.26 -2.97
C PHE A 55 10.63 12.68 -3.87
N LYS A 56 11.42 13.55 -4.51
CA LYS A 56 12.49 13.11 -5.42
C LYS A 56 13.54 12.27 -4.69
N GLN A 57 13.89 12.63 -3.46
CA GLN A 57 14.84 11.89 -2.66
C GLN A 57 14.32 10.49 -2.32
N THR A 58 13.08 10.38 -1.84
CA THR A 58 12.46 9.10 -1.48
C THR A 58 12.33 8.18 -2.69
N ILE A 59 11.89 8.70 -3.86
CA ILE A 59 11.82 7.90 -5.09
C ILE A 59 13.21 7.43 -5.55
N ARG A 60 14.26 8.27 -5.41
CA ARG A 60 15.64 7.85 -5.70
C ARG A 60 16.11 6.75 -4.75
N GLN A 61 15.81 6.86 -3.46
CA GLN A 61 16.13 5.82 -2.47
C GLN A 61 15.44 4.51 -2.81
N PHE A 62 14.14 4.54 -3.10
CA PHE A 62 13.39 3.37 -3.55
C PHE A 62 14.03 2.70 -4.78
N ARG A 63 14.33 3.49 -5.83
CA ARG A 63 14.96 2.97 -7.05
C ARG A 63 16.37 2.39 -6.84
N ALA A 64 17.07 2.83 -5.79
CA ALA A 64 18.41 2.38 -5.45
C ALA A 64 18.44 1.13 -4.56
N LEU A 65 17.30 0.72 -3.98
CA LEU A 65 17.21 -0.47 -3.14
C LEU A 65 17.69 -1.71 -3.87
N GLN A 66 18.69 -2.37 -3.29
CA GLN A 66 19.18 -3.67 -3.73
C GLN A 66 18.39 -4.80 -3.04
N PRO A 67 18.39 -6.02 -3.61
CA PRO A 67 17.83 -7.18 -2.94
C PRO A 67 18.29 -7.30 -1.48
N GLN A 68 17.37 -7.73 -0.62
CA GLN A 68 17.52 -7.86 0.83
C GLN A 68 17.71 -6.53 1.60
N GLN A 69 17.65 -5.38 0.93
CA GLN A 69 17.59 -4.09 1.61
C GLN A 69 16.14 -3.68 1.90
N GLN A 70 15.99 -2.74 2.82
CA GLN A 70 14.70 -2.16 3.17
C GLN A 70 14.82 -0.64 3.31
N MET A 71 13.69 0.04 3.16
CA MET A 71 13.56 1.45 3.54
C MET A 71 12.32 1.63 4.40
N GLN A 72 12.41 2.49 5.42
CA GLN A 72 11.28 2.88 6.24
C GLN A 72 10.68 4.17 5.70
N ILE A 73 9.36 4.22 5.63
CA ILE A 73 8.58 5.41 5.29
C ILE A 73 7.86 5.88 6.55
N THR A 74 8.10 7.13 6.93
CA THR A 74 7.44 7.76 8.07
C THR A 74 6.27 8.61 7.59
N ARG A 75 5.10 8.40 8.21
CA ARG A 75 3.90 9.22 8.07
C ARG A 75 3.66 9.97 9.37
N THR A 76 2.74 10.93 9.38
CA THR A 76 2.44 11.75 10.56
C THR A 76 2.04 10.92 11.79
N ALA A 77 1.31 9.82 11.60
CA ALA A 77 0.76 9.00 12.67
C ALA A 77 1.22 7.53 12.66
N SER A 78 2.04 7.15 11.68
CA SER A 78 2.47 5.76 11.51
C SER A 78 3.77 5.67 10.72
N SER A 79 4.35 4.49 10.62
CA SER A 79 5.44 4.20 9.69
C SER A 79 5.22 2.83 9.09
N PHE A 80 5.76 2.60 7.90
CA PHE A 80 5.76 1.27 7.29
C PHE A 80 7.10 1.01 6.62
N THR A 81 7.41 -0.27 6.43
CA THR A 81 8.65 -0.71 5.79
C THR A 81 8.37 -1.23 4.39
N ILE A 82 9.22 -0.85 3.45
CA ILE A 82 9.32 -1.45 2.13
C ILE A 82 10.56 -2.34 2.11
N HIS A 83 10.38 -3.63 1.88
CA HIS A 83 11.46 -4.59 1.71
C HIS A 83 11.67 -4.88 0.23
N CYS A 84 12.90 -4.75 -0.26
CA CYS A 84 13.30 -5.25 -1.57
C CYS A 84 13.65 -6.73 -1.42
N ILE A 85 12.69 -7.62 -1.67
CA ILE A 85 12.92 -9.08 -1.57
C ILE A 85 13.83 -9.53 -2.72
N ASN A 86 13.60 -8.99 -3.92
CA ASN A 86 14.41 -9.21 -5.11
C ASN A 86 14.24 -8.02 -6.09
N SER A 87 15.02 -7.96 -7.18
CA SER A 87 15.06 -6.82 -8.12
C SER A 87 13.72 -6.39 -8.74
N ASN A 88 12.69 -7.24 -8.68
CA ASN A 88 11.33 -6.93 -9.12
C ASN A 88 10.27 -7.45 -8.13
N CYS A 89 10.62 -7.64 -6.86
CA CYS A 89 9.70 -8.15 -5.84
C CYS A 89 9.88 -7.35 -4.57
N TYR A 90 8.88 -6.57 -4.21
CA TYR A 90 8.88 -5.70 -3.04
C TYR A 90 7.76 -6.11 -2.11
N ALA A 91 8.02 -6.12 -0.81
CA ALA A 91 7.01 -6.34 0.22
C ALA A 91 6.75 -5.04 0.98
N VAL A 92 5.49 -4.73 1.22
CA VAL A 92 5.05 -3.65 2.11
C VAL A 92 4.41 -4.28 3.33
N GLU A 93 4.90 -3.92 4.51
CA GLU A 93 4.34 -4.38 5.78
C GLU A 93 3.09 -3.58 6.12
N VAL A 94 2.01 -4.29 6.47
CA VAL A 94 0.81 -3.70 7.04
C VAL A 94 0.58 -4.32 8.42
N ASP A 95 0.46 -3.45 9.42
CA ASP A 95 0.15 -3.86 10.78
C ASP A 95 -1.22 -4.55 10.83
N GLY A 96 -1.24 -5.81 11.27
CA GLY A 96 -2.44 -6.59 11.58
C GLY A 96 -2.47 -6.95 13.06
N GLU A 97 -3.65 -7.29 13.61
CA GLU A 97 -3.87 -7.48 15.06
C GLU A 97 -2.99 -8.57 15.72
N ALA A 98 -2.40 -9.50 14.96
CA ALA A 98 -1.60 -10.59 15.53
C ALA A 98 -0.34 -10.99 14.71
N ILE A 99 -0.34 -10.79 13.39
CA ILE A 99 0.78 -11.15 12.50
C ILE A 99 0.90 -10.07 11.41
N PRO A 100 2.10 -9.50 11.17
CA PRO A 100 2.29 -8.56 10.08
C PRO A 100 2.01 -9.24 8.75
N VAL A 101 1.12 -8.64 7.95
CA VAL A 101 0.81 -9.13 6.60
C VAL A 101 1.71 -8.40 5.61
N TRP A 102 2.33 -9.16 4.72
CA TRP A 102 3.20 -8.61 3.68
C TRP A 102 2.46 -8.60 2.35
N HIS A 103 2.27 -7.41 1.80
CA HIS A 103 1.70 -7.21 0.47
C HIS A 103 2.82 -7.12 -0.56
N LEU A 104 2.79 -8.01 -1.55
CA LEU A 104 3.83 -8.11 -2.56
C LEU A 104 3.48 -7.29 -3.80
N PHE A 105 4.45 -6.56 -4.32
CA PHE A 105 4.34 -5.75 -5.53
C PHE A 105 5.50 -6.04 -6.47
N ASP A 106 5.25 -5.93 -7.77
CA ASP A 106 6.36 -5.67 -8.68
C ASP A 106 6.88 -4.23 -8.56
N LYS A 107 8.06 -3.97 -9.14
CA LYS A 107 8.69 -2.66 -9.05
C LYS A 107 7.80 -1.57 -9.61
N GLU A 108 7.22 -1.82 -10.78
CA GLU A 108 6.44 -0.84 -11.52
C GLU A 108 5.16 -0.45 -10.78
N SER A 109 4.46 -1.43 -10.20
CA SER A 109 3.24 -1.21 -9.44
C SER A 109 3.51 -0.41 -8.18
N LEU A 110 4.52 -0.81 -7.39
CA LEU A 110 4.86 -0.08 -6.17
C LEU A 110 5.38 1.32 -6.49
N GLU A 111 6.23 1.47 -7.51
CA GLU A 111 6.71 2.78 -7.94
C GLU A 111 5.55 3.68 -8.35
N SER A 112 4.60 3.18 -9.14
CA SER A 112 3.42 3.93 -9.58
C SER A 112 2.56 4.39 -8.39
N LEU A 113 2.38 3.52 -7.38
CA LEU A 113 1.71 3.90 -6.13
C LEU A 113 2.49 5.01 -5.41
N LEU A 114 3.82 4.88 -5.26
CA LEU A 114 4.65 5.89 -4.61
C LEU A 114 4.64 7.23 -5.37
N MET A 115 4.55 7.20 -6.70
CA MET A 115 4.46 8.39 -7.55
C MET A 115 3.20 9.21 -7.27
N SER A 116 2.14 8.61 -6.72
CA SER A 116 0.97 9.37 -6.29
C SER A 116 1.30 10.38 -5.19
N ALA A 117 2.40 10.23 -4.44
CA ALA A 117 2.84 11.20 -3.43
C ALA A 117 3.33 12.54 -4.00
N HIS A 118 3.41 12.70 -5.32
CA HIS A 118 3.78 13.97 -5.94
C HIS A 118 2.88 15.12 -5.42
N PRO A 119 3.42 16.32 -5.15
CA PRO A 119 2.63 17.45 -4.64
C PRO A 119 1.46 17.86 -5.55
N ASP A 120 1.63 17.73 -6.87
CA ASP A 120 0.59 18.07 -7.85
C ASP A 120 -0.42 16.93 -8.10
N TRP A 121 -0.22 15.75 -7.49
CA TRP A 121 -1.19 14.68 -7.61
C TRP A 121 -2.48 15.04 -6.87
N GLN A 122 -3.61 14.80 -7.53
CA GLN A 122 -4.94 15.04 -6.97
C GLN A 122 -5.68 13.71 -6.84
N CYS A 123 -6.39 13.56 -5.72
CA CYS A 123 -7.30 12.44 -5.52
C CYS A 123 -8.40 12.48 -6.58
N ALA A 124 -8.71 11.32 -7.16
CA ALA A 124 -9.83 11.22 -8.10
C ALA A 124 -11.15 11.53 -7.37
N GLU A 125 -12.08 12.21 -8.04
CA GLU A 125 -13.36 12.61 -7.42
C GLU A 125 -14.13 11.42 -6.81
N ARG A 126 -14.07 10.26 -7.49
CA ARG A 126 -14.66 9.00 -7.02
C ARG A 126 -14.05 8.44 -5.72
N ASP A 127 -12.81 8.81 -5.41
CA ASP A 127 -12.02 8.25 -4.31
C ASP A 127 -12.03 9.17 -3.06
N VAL A 128 -12.62 10.37 -3.16
CA VAL A 128 -12.66 11.36 -2.06
C VAL A 128 -13.29 10.76 -0.78
N ASP A 129 -14.37 10.00 -0.94
CA ASP A 129 -15.07 9.33 0.17
C ASP A 129 -14.61 7.88 0.40
N LEU A 130 -13.60 7.39 -0.33
CA LEU A 130 -13.20 5.98 -0.29
C LEU A 130 -12.83 5.52 1.12
N GLY A 131 -11.99 6.30 1.82
CA GLY A 131 -11.60 5.99 3.19
C GLY A 131 -12.81 5.93 4.14
N ARG A 132 -13.77 6.86 3.98
CA ARG A 132 -15.03 6.86 4.77
C ARG A 132 -15.87 5.62 4.48
N GLN A 133 -16.04 5.28 3.20
CA GLN A 133 -16.81 4.11 2.77
C GLN A 133 -16.22 2.82 3.33
N MET A 134 -14.90 2.68 3.32
CA MET A 134 -14.22 1.49 3.83
C MET A 134 -14.30 1.38 5.34
N LEU A 135 -14.14 2.49 6.08
CA LEU A 135 -14.37 2.53 7.53
C LEU A 135 -15.81 2.12 7.89
N MET A 136 -16.81 2.62 7.15
CA MET A 136 -18.21 2.25 7.36
C MET A 136 -18.45 0.75 7.12
N ARG A 137 -17.85 0.17 6.07
CA ARG A 137 -17.96 -1.28 5.80
C ARG A 137 -17.33 -2.13 6.90
N SER A 138 -16.14 -1.76 7.37
CA SER A 138 -15.46 -2.46 8.46
C SER A 138 -16.28 -2.41 9.75
N LEU A 139 -16.85 -1.24 10.10
CA LEU A 139 -17.71 -1.11 11.27
C LEU A 139 -19.00 -1.95 11.15
N ALA A 140 -19.64 -1.94 9.98
CA ALA A 140 -20.87 -2.70 9.75
C ALA A 140 -20.66 -4.22 9.94
N GLN A 141 -19.52 -4.75 9.53
CA GLN A 141 -19.21 -6.17 9.72
C GLN A 141 -18.84 -6.51 11.17
N SER A 142 -18.15 -5.60 11.89
CA SER A 142 -17.87 -5.78 13.31
C SER A 142 -19.14 -5.84 14.17
N LEU A 143 -20.26 -5.28 13.70
CA LEU A 143 -21.56 -5.31 14.39
C LEU A 143 -22.36 -6.59 14.09
N VAL A 144 -21.94 -7.40 13.11
CA VAL A 144 -22.61 -8.64 12.70
C VAL A 144 -21.87 -9.89 13.21
N ALA A 145 -20.62 -9.73 13.65
CA ALA A 145 -19.80 -10.78 14.28
C ALA A 145 -20.06 -10.88 15.79
#